data_AF-A0A7H9EKX3-F1
#
_entry.id   AF-A0A7H9EKX3-F1
#
_cell.length_a   1.000
_cell.length_b   1.000
_cell.length_c   1.000
_cell.angle_alpha   90.00
_cell.angle_beta   90.00
_cell.angle_gamma   90.00
#
_symmetry.space_group_name_H-M   'P 1'
#
loop_
_entity.id
_entity.type
_entity.pdbx_description
1 polymer ?
#
loop_
_entity_poly.entity_id
_entity_poly.type
_entity_poly.pdbx_seq_one_letter_code
_entity_poly.pdbx_strand_id
1 'polypeptide(L)'
;MTDQANRHIKQAKGHSYQVERSYILVPILPNKFHYAELQLQSDLVFPEVNFDDSISSEFYSGCSWFVGSYVLGTAGYVNNDDLDEHISGGNLAGYLDVDERFKDQLLFQVSYKDATTYRADHAKYQWFDLSLDFSFDEMWYYLHSSFG
;
A
#
# COMPACT_ATOMS: atom_id res chain seq x y z
N MET A 1 16.99 -4.66 15.97
CA MET A 1 16.34 -4.42 14.66
C MET A 1 16.07 -2.94 14.40
N THR A 2 16.83 -2.00 14.98
CA THR A 2 16.54 -0.56 14.93
C THR A 2 17.36 0.21 13.89
N ASP A 3 18.47 -0.33 13.40
CA ASP A 3 19.41 0.43 12.56
C ASP A 3 19.10 0.37 11.05
N GLN A 4 18.24 -0.55 10.62
CA GLN A 4 17.84 -0.69 9.21
C GLN A 4 16.59 0.14 8.91
N ALA A 5 15.59 0.10 9.79
CA ALA A 5 14.43 0.99 9.78
C ALA A 5 14.86 2.47 9.89
N ASN A 6 15.78 2.80 10.80
CA ASN A 6 16.31 4.16 10.93
C ASN A 6 17.15 4.63 9.73
N ARG A 7 17.72 3.69 8.95
CA ARG A 7 18.44 4.00 7.70
C ARG A 7 17.49 4.32 6.55
N HIS A 8 16.43 3.53 6.39
CA HIS A 8 15.37 3.82 5.41
C HIS A 8 14.70 5.16 5.71
N ILE A 9 14.35 5.42 6.98
CA ILE A 9 13.78 6.70 7.42
C ILE A 9 14.73 7.88 7.17
N LYS A 10 16.05 7.70 7.32
CA LYS A 10 17.04 8.78 7.05
C LYS A 10 17.26 9.03 5.55
N GLN A 11 17.17 8.01 4.71
CA GLN A 11 17.24 8.17 3.25
C GLN A 11 15.94 8.80 2.71
N ALA A 12 14.78 8.39 3.23
CA ALA A 12 13.47 8.97 2.91
C ALA A 12 13.33 10.45 3.33
N LYS A 13 13.98 10.89 4.42
CA LYS A 13 13.91 12.29 4.91
C LYS A 13 14.46 13.36 3.94
N GLY A 14 15.12 12.96 2.85
CA GLY A 14 15.51 13.86 1.76
C GLY A 14 14.67 13.72 0.48
N HIS A 15 13.70 12.80 0.44
CA HIS A 15 12.88 12.48 -0.73
C HIS A 15 11.41 12.61 -0.33
N SER A 16 10.75 13.69 -0.75
CA SER A 16 9.29 13.72 -0.69
C SER A 16 8.78 12.68 -1.68
N TYR A 17 8.02 11.69 -1.21
CA TYR A 17 7.20 10.85 -2.07
C TYR A 17 6.29 11.77 -2.87
N GLN A 18 6.62 12.04 -4.13
CA GLN A 18 5.86 12.98 -4.99
C GLN A 18 4.62 12.27 -5.54
N VAL A 19 3.79 11.76 -4.63
CA VAL A 19 2.44 11.32 -4.96
C VAL A 19 1.56 12.56 -5.14
N GLU A 20 0.69 12.52 -6.14
CA GLU A 20 -0.28 13.61 -6.32
C GLU A 20 -1.32 13.57 -5.22
N ARG A 21 -1.81 12.38 -4.90
CA ARG A 21 -2.67 12.11 -3.74
C ARG A 21 -2.47 10.70 -3.20
N SER A 22 -2.72 10.57 -1.91
CA SER A 22 -2.77 9.32 -1.14
C SER A 22 -4.05 9.33 -0.31
N TYR A 23 -4.72 8.19 -0.24
CA TYR A 23 -5.95 8.00 0.53
C TYR A 23 -5.83 6.74 1.38
N ILE A 24 -6.03 6.88 2.69
CA ILE A 24 -6.22 5.75 3.60
C ILE A 24 -7.72 5.47 3.68
N LEU A 25 -8.09 4.22 3.43
CA LEU A 25 -9.45 3.72 3.43
C LEU A 25 -9.61 2.74 4.60
N VAL A 26 -10.53 3.08 5.50
CA VAL A 26 -10.89 2.25 6.65
C VAL A 26 -12.23 1.58 6.35
N PRO A 27 -12.32 0.24 6.27
CA PRO A 27 -13.57 -0.44 6.00
C PRO A 27 -14.53 -0.30 7.19
N ILE A 28 -15.79 0.05 6.91
CA ILE A 28 -16.84 0.08 7.94
C ILE A 28 -17.42 -1.34 8.05
N LEU A 29 -16.99 -2.08 9.07
CA LEU A 29 -17.37 -3.48 9.28
C LEU A 29 -18.35 -3.66 10.45
N PRO A 30 -19.25 -4.67 10.39
CA PRO A 30 -20.06 -5.06 11.54
C PRO A 30 -19.21 -5.43 12.77
N ASN A 31 -19.83 -5.53 13.95
CA ASN A 31 -19.10 -5.95 15.18
C ASN A 31 -18.74 -7.42 15.20
N LYS A 32 -19.45 -8.24 14.42
CA LYS A 32 -19.18 -9.66 14.22
C LYS A 32 -19.21 -9.92 12.74
N PHE A 33 -18.14 -10.48 12.18
CA PHE A 33 -18.07 -10.79 10.77
C PHE A 33 -17.04 -11.87 10.52
N HIS A 34 -17.20 -12.58 9.41
CA HIS A 34 -16.18 -13.43 8.86
C HIS A 34 -16.29 -13.33 7.35
N TYR A 35 -15.22 -12.90 6.69
CA TYR A 35 -15.15 -12.77 5.25
C TYR A 35 -14.03 -13.66 4.72
N ALA A 36 -14.37 -14.54 3.79
CA ALA A 36 -13.39 -15.30 3.03
C ALA A 36 -12.49 -14.36 2.20
N GLU A 37 -13.05 -13.24 1.73
CA GLU A 37 -12.31 -12.21 1.01
C GLU A 37 -12.91 -10.82 1.32
N LEU A 38 -12.05 -9.88 1.67
CA LEU A 38 -12.36 -8.45 1.81
C LEU A 38 -11.36 -7.67 0.95
N GLN A 39 -11.79 -7.13 -0.18
CA GLN A 39 -10.91 -6.46 -1.15
C GLN A 39 -11.45 -5.12 -1.61
N LEU A 40 -10.53 -4.26 -2.08
CA LEU A 40 -10.92 -3.07 -2.83
C LEU A 40 -11.62 -3.46 -4.13
N GLN A 41 -12.64 -2.70 -4.48
CA GLN A 41 -13.33 -2.82 -5.76
C GLN A 41 -13.24 -1.49 -6.50
N SER A 42 -13.13 -1.58 -7.82
CA SER A 42 -13.07 -0.42 -8.71
C SER A 42 -13.79 -0.72 -10.01
N ASP A 43 -14.37 0.32 -10.62
CA ASP A 43 -14.93 0.26 -11.98
C ASP A 43 -13.83 0.35 -13.05
N LEU A 44 -12.58 0.60 -12.64
CA LEU A 44 -11.42 0.56 -13.51
C LEU A 44 -11.03 -0.88 -13.83
N VAL A 45 -10.59 -1.11 -15.07
CA VAL A 45 -10.06 -2.40 -15.50
C VAL A 45 -8.55 -2.42 -15.30
N PHE A 46 -8.05 -3.44 -14.61
CA PHE A 46 -6.63 -3.67 -14.35
C PHE A 46 -6.14 -4.86 -15.17
N PRO A 47 -5.89 -4.71 -16.49
CA PRO A 47 -5.37 -5.79 -17.30
C PRO A 47 -3.90 -6.05 -16.92
N GLU A 48 -3.47 -7.31 -16.97
CA GLU A 48 -2.10 -7.73 -16.61
C GLU A 48 -1.01 -6.98 -17.41
N VAL A 49 -1.30 -6.59 -18.65
CA VAL A 49 -0.38 -5.79 -19.48
C VAL A 49 -0.07 -4.40 -18.91
N ASN A 50 -0.93 -3.89 -18.02
CA ASN A 50 -0.75 -2.60 -17.35
C ASN A 50 -0.15 -2.75 -15.95
N PHE A 51 0.10 -3.98 -15.48
CA PHE A 51 0.80 -4.21 -14.24
C PHE A 51 2.21 -3.61 -14.31
N ASP A 52 2.60 -2.94 -13.24
CA ASP A 52 3.88 -2.28 -13.13
C ASP A 52 4.80 -3.04 -12.17
N ASP A 53 4.43 -3.14 -10.89
CA ASP A 53 5.18 -3.96 -9.92
C ASP A 53 4.34 -4.39 -8.71
N SER A 54 4.88 -5.36 -7.96
CA SER A 54 4.48 -5.70 -6.60
C SER A 54 5.30 -4.87 -5.61
N ILE A 55 4.63 -4.27 -4.64
CA ILE A 55 5.22 -3.31 -3.71
C ILE A 55 4.91 -3.77 -2.29
N SER A 56 5.93 -4.20 -1.55
CA SER A 56 5.75 -4.72 -0.19
C SER A 56 6.87 -4.28 0.73
N SER A 57 6.55 -4.14 2.02
CA SER A 57 7.51 -3.89 3.10
C SER A 57 7.05 -4.63 4.37
N GLU A 58 7.69 -4.31 5.50
CA GLU A 58 7.26 -4.77 6.82
C GLU A 58 5.92 -4.18 7.31
N PHE A 59 5.36 -3.19 6.60
CA PHE A 59 4.12 -2.50 7.02
C PHE A 59 2.99 -2.54 6.00
N TYR A 60 3.25 -3.02 4.79
CA TYR A 60 2.23 -3.14 3.75
C TYR A 60 2.58 -4.18 2.69
N SER A 61 1.55 -4.61 1.96
CA SER A 61 1.69 -5.43 0.76
C SER A 61 0.69 -4.95 -0.30
N GLY A 62 1.16 -4.77 -1.52
CA GLY A 62 0.41 -4.09 -2.57
C GLY A 62 1.01 -4.25 -3.95
N CYS A 63 0.45 -3.53 -4.90
CA CYS A 63 0.80 -3.57 -6.32
C CYS A 63 0.51 -2.22 -6.99
N SER A 64 1.14 -1.98 -8.15
CA SER A 64 0.92 -0.80 -8.98
C SER A 64 0.53 -1.15 -10.42
N TRP A 65 -0.22 -0.25 -11.05
CA TRP A 65 -0.63 -0.34 -12.46
C TRP A 65 -0.57 1.01 -13.16
N PHE A 66 -0.27 0.98 -14.46
CA PHE A 66 -0.48 2.12 -15.34
C PHE A 66 -1.97 2.25 -15.68
N VAL A 67 -2.56 3.41 -15.38
CA VAL A 67 -3.96 3.74 -15.69
C VAL A 67 -4.00 5.09 -16.40
N GLY A 68 -4.14 5.08 -17.72
CA GLY A 68 -4.10 6.29 -18.54
C GLY A 68 -2.75 7.00 -18.42
N SER A 69 -2.77 8.27 -18.00
CA SER A 69 -1.56 9.08 -17.76
C SER A 69 -0.99 8.94 -16.34
N TYR A 70 -1.51 8.03 -15.53
CA TYR A 70 -1.13 7.87 -14.12
C TYR A 70 -0.58 6.48 -13.83
N VAL A 71 0.15 6.37 -12.74
CA VAL A 71 0.41 5.11 -12.04
C VAL A 71 -0.41 5.11 -10.76
N LEU A 72 -1.22 4.07 -10.59
CA LEU A 72 -2.04 3.85 -9.40
C LEU A 72 -1.39 2.71 -8.60
N GLY A 73 -1.11 2.96 -7.33
CA GLY A 73 -0.69 1.94 -6.39
C GLY A 73 -1.79 1.69 -5.35
N THR A 74 -1.99 0.41 -4.99
CA THR A 74 -2.86 0.03 -3.88
C THR A 74 -2.14 -0.94 -2.96
N ALA A 75 -2.30 -0.78 -1.66
CA ALA A 75 -1.74 -1.70 -0.67
C ALA A 75 -2.70 -1.95 0.50
N GLY A 76 -2.60 -3.13 1.10
CA GLY A 76 -3.17 -3.46 2.40
C GLY A 76 -2.11 -3.32 3.48
N TYR A 77 -2.53 -2.94 4.69
CA TYR A 77 -1.65 -2.89 5.86
C TYR A 77 -1.22 -4.30 6.30
N VAL A 78 0.06 -4.45 6.64
CA VAL A 78 0.61 -5.63 7.32
C VAL A 78 1.29 -5.21 8.62
N ASN A 79 1.38 -6.12 9.59
CA ASN A 79 1.96 -5.85 10.91
C ASN A 79 3.12 -6.78 11.29
N ASN A 80 3.59 -7.63 10.39
CA ASN A 80 4.55 -8.72 10.65
C ASN A 80 4.13 -9.69 11.77
N ASP A 81 2.83 -9.75 12.07
CA ASP A 81 2.23 -10.71 13.00
C ASP A 81 1.13 -11.48 12.23
N ASP A 82 0.06 -11.89 12.92
CA ASP A 82 -1.02 -12.72 12.37
C ASP A 82 -1.65 -12.15 11.08
N LEU A 83 -1.75 -10.82 10.92
CA LEU A 83 -2.48 -10.21 9.79
C LEU A 83 -1.73 -10.35 8.44
N ASP A 84 -0.41 -10.49 8.45
CA ASP A 84 0.39 -10.63 7.22
C ASP A 84 0.06 -11.94 6.46
N GLU A 85 -0.31 -13.00 7.19
CA GLU A 85 -0.73 -14.28 6.61
C GLU A 85 -2.07 -14.19 5.86
N HIS A 86 -2.80 -13.09 6.03
CA HIS A 86 -4.13 -12.88 5.47
C HIS A 86 -4.14 -11.95 4.24
N ILE A 87 -3.00 -11.59 3.65
CA ILE A 87 -2.99 -10.72 2.46
C ILE A 87 -3.45 -11.48 1.20
N SER A 88 -4.36 -10.85 0.44
CA SER A 88 -4.81 -11.36 -0.86
C SER A 88 -3.80 -11.03 -1.97
N GLY A 89 -3.54 -12.02 -2.83
CA GLY A 89 -2.75 -11.86 -4.07
C GLY A 89 -3.59 -11.43 -5.29
N GLY A 90 -4.79 -10.90 -5.08
CA GLY A 90 -5.67 -10.42 -6.14
C GLY A 90 -5.15 -9.17 -6.87
N ASN A 91 -5.87 -8.75 -7.92
CA ASN A 91 -5.53 -7.56 -8.71
C ASN A 91 -5.67 -6.23 -7.95
N LEU A 92 -6.29 -6.21 -6.77
CA LEU A 92 -6.34 -5.04 -5.92
C LEU A 92 -6.06 -5.49 -4.49
N ALA A 93 -5.57 -4.56 -3.66
CA ALA A 93 -5.31 -4.85 -2.27
C ALA A 93 -6.53 -5.45 -1.58
N GLY A 94 -6.29 -6.54 -0.85
CA GLY A 94 -7.33 -7.32 -0.20
C GLY A 94 -6.79 -8.16 0.93
N TYR A 95 -7.72 -8.69 1.71
CA TYR A 95 -7.48 -9.63 2.79
C TYR A 95 -8.29 -10.91 2.56
N LEU A 96 -7.76 -12.05 3.01
CA LEU A 96 -8.35 -13.38 2.94
C LEU A 96 -8.64 -13.89 4.35
N ASP A 97 -9.76 -14.59 4.52
CA ASP A 97 -10.12 -15.28 5.76
C ASP A 97 -10.02 -14.42 7.03
N VAL A 98 -10.47 -13.16 6.93
CA VAL A 98 -10.46 -12.20 8.06
C VAL A 98 -11.79 -12.21 8.81
N ASP A 99 -11.68 -12.06 10.13
CA ASP A 99 -12.82 -11.97 11.06
C ASP A 99 -12.70 -10.78 12.01
N GLU A 100 -13.65 -10.65 12.95
CA GLU A 100 -13.69 -9.52 13.89
C GLU A 100 -12.40 -9.26 14.69
N ARG A 101 -11.48 -10.24 14.82
CA ARG A 101 -10.20 -10.05 15.53
C ARG A 101 -9.32 -8.99 14.88
N PHE A 102 -9.44 -8.82 13.57
CA PHE A 102 -8.62 -7.88 12.79
C PHE A 102 -9.30 -6.53 12.56
N LYS A 103 -10.55 -6.34 13.00
CA LYS A 103 -11.41 -5.20 12.64
C LYS A 103 -10.72 -3.83 12.70
N ASP A 104 -9.95 -3.58 13.76
CA ASP A 104 -9.32 -2.27 14.02
C ASP A 104 -7.93 -2.13 13.36
N GLN A 105 -7.51 -3.12 12.58
CA GLN A 105 -6.21 -3.16 11.90
C GLN A 105 -6.34 -3.13 10.36
N LEU A 106 -7.52 -3.48 9.82
CA LEU A 106 -7.74 -3.57 8.37
C LEU A 106 -7.73 -2.16 7.76
N LEU A 107 -6.75 -1.89 6.91
CA LEU A 107 -6.59 -0.62 6.20
C LEU A 107 -6.17 -0.89 4.77
N PHE A 108 -6.65 -0.04 3.87
CA PHE A 108 -6.12 0.04 2.52
C PHE A 108 -5.55 1.43 2.30
N GLN A 109 -4.52 1.52 1.47
CA GLN A 109 -4.04 2.79 0.96
C GLN A 109 -4.04 2.77 -0.55
N VAL A 110 -4.54 3.84 -1.14
CA VAL A 110 -4.60 4.06 -2.58
C VAL A 110 -3.89 5.36 -2.90
N SER A 111 -2.86 5.29 -3.72
CA SER A 111 -2.02 6.42 -4.06
C SER A 111 -1.83 6.50 -5.57
N TYR A 112 -1.73 7.71 -6.12
CA TYR A 112 -1.45 7.88 -7.54
C TYR A 112 -0.45 9.01 -7.83
N LYS A 113 0.29 8.86 -8.92
CA LYS A 113 1.23 9.86 -9.46
C LYS A 113 1.20 9.87 -10.99
N ASP A 114 1.53 10.99 -11.61
CA ASP A 114 1.68 11.09 -13.06
C ASP A 114 2.75 10.11 -13.58
N ALA A 115 2.44 9.41 -14.67
CA ALA A 115 3.29 8.36 -15.23
C ALA A 115 4.56 8.91 -15.88
N THR A 116 4.53 10.15 -16.38
CA THR A 116 5.73 10.79 -16.97
C THR A 116 6.74 11.10 -15.88
N THR A 117 6.27 11.71 -14.80
CA THR A 117 7.04 12.02 -13.60
C THR A 117 7.60 10.75 -12.98
N TYR A 118 6.76 9.73 -12.81
CA TYR A 118 7.17 8.41 -12.34
C TYR A 118 8.35 7.82 -13.14
N ARG A 119 8.23 7.78 -14.47
CA ARG A 119 9.30 7.25 -15.34
C ARG A 119 10.57 8.10 -15.29
N ALA A 120 10.43 9.42 -15.17
CA ALA A 120 11.57 10.33 -15.07
C ALA A 120 12.33 10.14 -13.74
N ASP A 121 11.60 9.97 -12.63
CA ASP A 121 12.19 9.65 -11.32
C ASP A 121 12.96 8.32 -11.39
N HIS A 122 12.33 7.27 -11.90
CA HIS A 122 12.97 5.96 -12.10
C HIS A 122 14.29 6.06 -12.90
N ALA A 123 14.27 6.77 -14.03
CA ALA A 123 15.46 6.95 -14.86
C ALA A 123 16.57 7.74 -14.15
N LYS A 124 16.20 8.71 -13.30
CA LYS A 124 17.14 9.58 -12.59
C LYS A 124 17.79 8.89 -11.40
N TYR A 125 17.02 8.14 -10.61
CA TYR A 125 17.47 7.59 -9.35
C TYR A 125 18.08 6.20 -9.48
N GLN A 126 17.84 5.48 -10.59
CA GLN A 126 18.34 4.10 -10.81
C GLN A 126 18.02 3.13 -9.66
N TRP A 127 17.05 3.48 -8.82
CA TRP A 127 16.56 2.65 -7.74
C TRP A 127 15.30 1.96 -8.26
N PHE A 128 15.30 0.63 -8.16
CA PHE A 128 14.16 -0.23 -8.47
C PHE A 128 13.27 -0.45 -7.25
N ASP A 129 13.42 0.37 -6.21
CA ASP A 129 12.70 0.18 -4.95
C ASP A 129 11.44 1.03 -4.96
N LEU A 130 10.40 0.47 -5.56
CA LEU A 130 9.08 1.10 -5.70
C LEU A 130 8.34 1.30 -4.38
N SER A 131 8.83 0.67 -3.31
CA SER A 131 8.42 0.98 -1.93
C SER A 131 8.65 2.46 -1.61
N LEU A 132 9.57 3.11 -2.33
CA LEU A 132 9.95 4.50 -2.19
C LEU A 132 9.21 5.48 -3.12
N ASP A 133 8.27 5.04 -3.95
CA ASP A 133 7.52 5.96 -4.84
C ASP A 133 6.13 6.31 -4.31
N PHE A 134 5.50 5.37 -3.60
CA PHE A 134 4.18 5.57 -3.00
C PHE A 134 4.20 5.74 -1.47
N SER A 135 5.19 5.16 -0.78
CA SER A 135 5.25 4.99 0.68
C SER A 135 3.88 4.73 1.33
N PHE A 136 3.53 3.46 1.40
CA PHE A 136 2.30 3.01 2.08
C PHE A 136 2.45 2.93 3.61
N ASP A 137 3.53 3.52 4.16
CA ASP A 137 3.80 3.56 5.61
C ASP A 137 2.82 4.47 6.35
N GLU A 138 2.06 5.31 5.63
CA GLU A 138 1.02 6.16 6.20
C GLU A 138 -0.06 5.36 6.95
N MET A 139 -0.35 4.11 6.53
CA MET A 139 -1.23 3.21 7.27
C MET A 139 -0.68 2.85 8.65
N TRP A 140 0.63 2.59 8.76
CA TRP A 140 1.26 2.33 10.05
C TRP A 140 1.14 3.56 10.94
N TYR A 141 1.44 4.75 10.42
CA TYR A 141 1.27 5.99 11.17
C TYR A 141 -0.19 6.19 11.58
N TYR A 142 -1.17 5.93 10.70
CA TYR A 142 -2.58 6.08 11.03
C TYR A 142 -2.99 5.26 12.26
N LEU A 143 -2.56 4.00 12.35
CA LEU A 143 -2.85 3.14 13.51
C LEU A 143 -2.11 3.57 14.78
N HIS A 144 -0.87 4.04 14.66
CA HIS A 144 0.03 4.26 15.79
C HIS A 144 0.15 5.72 16.25
N SER A 145 -0.33 6.68 15.46
CA SER A 145 -0.36 8.11 15.81
C SER A 145 -1.72 8.59 16.31
N SER A 146 -2.77 7.77 16.21
CA SER A 146 -4.10 8.04 16.75
C SER A 146 -4.23 7.79 18.27
N PHE A 147 -3.13 7.51 18.97
CA PHE A 147 -3.04 7.40 20.43
C PHE A 147 -2.02 8.43 21.00
N GLY A 148 -2.34 9.71 20.86
CA GLY A 148 -1.64 10.83 21.51
C GLY A 148 -2.61 11.80 22.17
#